data_AF-A0A452Z6N5-F1
#
_entry.id   AF-A0A452Z6N5-F1
#
_cell.length_a   1.000
_cell.length_b   1.000
_cell.length_c   1.000
_cell.angle_alpha   90.00
_cell.angle_beta   90.00
_cell.angle_gamma   90.00
#
_symmetry.space_group_name_H-M   'P 1'
#
loop_
_entity.id
_entity.type
_entity.pdbx_description
1 polymer ?
#
loop_
_entity_poly.entity_id
_entity_poly.type
_entity_poly.pdbx_seq_one_letter_code
_entity_poly.pdbx_strand_id
1 'polypeptide(L)'
;MCPAAPRPGVTRELKWVRFGKDLELLDSPGILPMRISDQTAALKLAICDDIGERSYDFADVAAILVQILLRHPAVGSEAFRKRYKIDVDSDCGKLYVSINCSYLK
;
A
#
# COMPACT_ATOMS: atom_id res chain seq x y z
N MET A 1 2.66 -38.13 -8.05
CA MET A 1 2.16 -36.82 -8.53
C MET A 1 1.53 -36.09 -7.36
N CYS A 2 1.95 -34.85 -7.05
CA CYS A 2 1.41 -34.10 -5.92
C CYS A 2 -0.03 -33.66 -6.22
N PRO A 3 -1.05 -34.06 -5.44
CA PRO A 3 -2.45 -33.67 -5.67
C PRO A 3 -2.68 -32.15 -5.60
N ALA A 4 -1.74 -31.41 -4.99
CA ALA A 4 -1.83 -29.97 -4.79
C ALA A 4 -1.32 -29.13 -5.98
N ALA A 5 -0.68 -29.74 -6.98
CA ALA A 5 -0.14 -29.00 -8.12
C ALA A 5 -1.28 -28.38 -8.97
N PRO A 6 -1.27 -27.06 -9.24
CA PRO A 6 -2.27 -26.43 -10.09
C PRO A 6 -2.20 -27.01 -11.50
N ARG A 7 -3.32 -27.54 -12.00
CA ARG A 7 -3.48 -28.05 -13.36
C ARG A 7 -4.18 -26.99 -14.21
N PRO A 8 -3.63 -26.60 -15.37
CA PRO A 8 -4.25 -25.59 -16.22
C PRO A 8 -5.65 -26.04 -16.66
N GLY A 9 -6.61 -25.12 -16.65
CA GLY A 9 -8.02 -25.39 -17.03
C GLY A 9 -8.85 -26.12 -15.97
N VAL A 10 -8.30 -26.40 -14.77
CA VAL A 10 -9.04 -27.05 -13.68
C VAL A 10 -9.26 -26.05 -12.54
N THR A 11 -10.53 -25.75 -12.24
CA THR A 11 -10.90 -24.95 -11.07
C THR A 11 -10.89 -25.84 -9.82
N ARG A 12 -10.26 -25.37 -8.74
CA ARG A 12 -10.21 -26.10 -7.47
C ARG A 12 -11.53 -25.93 -6.72
N GLU A 13 -11.95 -26.99 -6.04
CA GLU A 13 -13.02 -26.93 -5.04
C GLU A 13 -12.56 -26.19 -3.77
N LEU A 14 -13.49 -25.54 -3.09
CA LEU A 14 -13.27 -24.89 -1.80
C LEU A 14 -13.04 -25.92 -0.70
N LYS A 15 -12.11 -25.67 0.21
CA LYS A 15 -11.78 -26.61 1.29
C LYS A 15 -11.82 -25.94 2.66
N TRP A 16 -12.33 -26.67 3.64
CA TRP A 16 -12.23 -26.29 5.06
C TRP A 16 -10.91 -26.81 5.63
N VAL A 17 -10.15 -25.91 6.25
CA VAL A 17 -8.89 -26.18 6.93
C VAL A 17 -9.13 -26.11 8.43
N ARG A 18 -8.85 -27.20 9.14
CA ARG A 18 -8.99 -27.27 10.60
C ARG A 18 -7.77 -26.69 11.32
N PHE A 19 -8.04 -25.81 12.28
CA PHE A 19 -7.10 -25.27 13.25
C PHE A 19 -7.48 -25.75 14.66
N GLY A 20 -6.71 -26.70 15.20
CA GLY A 20 -7.05 -27.31 16.48
C GLY A 20 -8.29 -28.21 16.40
N LYS A 21 -9.10 -28.21 17.46
CA LYS A 21 -10.32 -29.05 17.55
C LYS A 21 -11.60 -28.32 17.14
N ASP A 22 -11.64 -27.00 17.33
CA ASP A 22 -12.90 -26.24 17.34
C ASP A 22 -13.00 -25.15 16.26
N LEU A 23 -11.95 -24.94 15.44
CA LEU A 23 -11.94 -23.92 14.39
C LEU A 23 -11.72 -24.56 13.01
N GLU A 24 -12.60 -24.24 12.07
CA GLU A 24 -12.42 -24.55 10.65
C GLU A 24 -12.48 -23.25 9.85
N LEU A 25 -11.53 -23.05 8.94
CA LEU A 25 -11.45 -21.88 8.06
C LEU A 25 -11.51 -22.30 6.61
N LEU A 26 -12.25 -21.56 5.80
CA LEU A 26 -12.27 -21.76 4.36
C LEU A 26 -10.92 -21.32 3.77
N ASP A 27 -10.36 -22.13 2.88
CA ASP A 27 -9.06 -21.88 2.25
C ASP A 27 -9.06 -20.70 1.25
N SER A 28 -10.24 -20.22 0.88
CA SER A 28 -10.43 -19.13 -0.08
C SER A 28 -11.11 -17.95 0.63
N PRO A 29 -10.47 -16.77 0.68
CA PRO A 29 -11.08 -15.58 1.24
C PRO A 29 -12.18 -15.04 0.31
N GLY A 30 -13.17 -14.37 0.90
CA GLY A 30 -14.15 -13.59 0.13
C GLY A 30 -13.54 -12.26 -0.31
N ILE A 31 -13.59 -11.95 -1.61
CA ILE A 31 -13.15 -10.66 -2.15
C ILE A 31 -14.35 -9.72 -2.18
N LEU A 32 -14.27 -8.61 -1.45
CA LEU A 32 -15.30 -7.57 -1.48
C LEU A 32 -14.94 -6.48 -2.50
N PRO A 33 -15.86 -6.11 -3.40
CA PRO A 33 -15.62 -5.01 -4.32
C PRO A 33 -15.57 -3.69 -3.54
N MET A 34 -14.55 -2.88 -3.84
CA MET A 34 -14.34 -1.60 -3.20
C MET A 34 -15.26 -0.54 -3.80
N ARG A 35 -15.95 0.23 -2.94
CA ARG A 35 -16.67 1.44 -3.34
C ARG A 35 -15.95 2.66 -2.78
N ILE A 36 -15.17 3.32 -3.63
CA ILE A 36 -14.40 4.50 -3.27
C ILE A 36 -15.25 5.74 -3.55
N SER A 37 -15.82 6.33 -2.51
CA SER A 37 -16.50 7.63 -2.58
C SER A 37 -15.76 8.72 -1.80
N ASP A 38 -14.90 8.34 -0.86
CA ASP A 38 -14.09 9.24 -0.06
C ASP A 38 -12.67 9.32 -0.64
N GLN A 39 -12.29 10.52 -1.06
CA GLN A 39 -10.98 10.78 -1.64
C GLN A 39 -9.84 10.62 -0.61
N THR A 40 -10.12 10.83 0.67
CA THR A 40 -9.13 10.64 1.74
C THR A 40 -8.82 9.15 1.92
N ALA A 41 -9.84 8.29 1.88
CA ALA A 41 -9.67 6.84 1.88
C ALA A 41 -8.93 6.36 0.61
N ALA A 42 -9.32 6.88 -0.56
CA ALA A 42 -8.67 6.59 -1.85
C ALA A 42 -7.16 6.90 -1.81
N LEU A 43 -6.81 8.06 -1.27
CA LEU A 43 -5.43 8.50 -1.12
C LEU A 43 -4.62 7.56 -0.22
N LYS A 44 -5.17 7.12 0.92
CA LYS A 44 -4.48 6.18 1.82
C LYS A 44 -4.27 4.82 1.16
N LEU A 45 -5.25 4.35 0.39
CA LEU A 45 -5.13 3.12 -0.40
C LEU A 45 -4.07 3.26 -1.50
N ALA A 46 -4.01 4.42 -2.17
CA ALA A 46 -2.97 4.71 -3.16
C ALA A 46 -1.57 4.70 -2.53
N ILE A 47 -1.41 5.27 -1.33
CA ILE A 47 -0.16 5.25 -0.57
C ILE A 47 0.29 3.81 -0.25
N CYS A 48 -0.65 2.92 0.05
CA CYS A 48 -0.38 1.52 0.34
C CYS A 48 -0.29 0.61 -0.90
N ASP A 49 -0.46 1.18 -2.10
CA ASP A 49 -0.54 0.45 -3.37
C ASP A 49 -1.71 -0.56 -3.46
N ASP A 50 -2.81 -0.29 -2.74
CA ASP A 50 -4.01 -1.12 -2.68
C ASP A 50 -5.05 -0.80 -3.78
N ILE A 51 -4.79 0.23 -4.59
CA ILE A 51 -5.56 0.57 -5.80
C ILE A 51 -4.62 0.75 -6.98
N GLY A 52 -5.09 0.43 -8.19
CA GLY A 52 -4.21 0.41 -9.36
C GLY A 52 -3.56 1.76 -9.67
N GLU A 53 -2.26 1.74 -9.98
CA GLU A 53 -1.41 2.91 -10.24
C GLU A 53 -1.97 3.91 -11.27
N ARG A 54 -2.77 3.44 -12.24
CA ARG A 54 -3.42 4.31 -13.24
C ARG A 54 -4.55 5.20 -12.67
N SER A 55 -4.91 5.00 -11.41
CA SER A 55 -6.03 5.69 -10.76
C SER A 55 -5.62 7.02 -10.11
N TYR A 56 -4.32 7.31 -10.03
CA TYR A 56 -3.78 8.48 -9.33
C TYR A 56 -2.46 8.97 -9.95
N ASP A 57 -2.07 10.21 -9.64
CA ASP A 57 -0.74 10.72 -9.98
C ASP A 57 0.27 10.33 -8.88
N PHE A 58 1.31 9.60 -9.26
CA PHE A 58 2.30 9.07 -8.33
C PHE A 58 3.06 10.18 -7.59
N ALA A 59 3.42 11.27 -8.27
CA ALA A 59 4.19 12.36 -7.67
C ALA A 59 3.36 13.12 -6.64
N ASP A 60 2.08 13.35 -6.92
CA ASP A 60 1.15 13.98 -5.98
C ASP A 60 0.91 13.09 -4.76
N VAL A 61 0.66 11.79 -4.94
CA VAL A 61 0.47 10.85 -3.82
C VAL A 61 1.73 10.75 -2.96
N ALA A 62 2.92 10.70 -3.57
CA ALA A 62 4.19 10.71 -2.85
C ALA A 62 4.39 12.01 -2.05
N ALA A 63 4.05 13.16 -2.63
CA ALA A 63 4.15 14.45 -1.94
C ALA A 63 3.21 14.49 -0.72
N ILE A 64 1.99 13.95 -0.86
CA ILE A 64 1.04 13.89 0.24
C ILE A 64 1.50 12.92 1.33
N LEU A 65 2.08 11.76 0.97
CA LEU A 65 2.67 10.83 1.93
C LEU A 65 3.74 11.50 2.79
N VAL A 66 4.68 12.21 2.16
CA VAL A 66 5.73 12.95 2.88
C VAL A 66 5.11 13.96 3.85
N GLN A 67 4.10 14.70 3.40
CA GLN A 67 3.41 15.66 4.25
C GLN A 67 2.67 15.01 5.43
N ILE A 68 2.08 13.82 5.24
CA ILE A 68 1.42 13.05 6.30
C ILE A 68 2.44 12.59 7.33
N LEU A 69 3.56 12.03 6.88
CA LEU A 69 4.61 11.50 7.74
C LEU A 69 5.35 12.60 8.52
N LEU A 70 5.64 13.76 7.90
CA LEU A 70 6.24 14.90 8.61
C LEU A 70 5.35 15.42 9.74
N ARG A 71 4.02 15.45 9.51
CA ARG A 71 3.04 15.85 10.53
C ARG A 71 2.74 14.77 11.55
N HIS A 72 3.17 13.53 11.31
CA HIS A 72 2.91 12.43 12.23
C HIS A 72 3.87 12.49 13.43
N PRO A 73 3.36 12.55 14.67
CA PRO A 73 4.19 12.80 15.86
C PRO A 73 5.22 11.71 16.13
N ALA A 74 4.97 10.47 15.68
CA ALA A 74 5.92 9.37 15.84
C ALA A 74 7.05 9.34 14.80
N VAL A 75 6.95 10.13 13.73
CA VAL A 75 7.91 10.10 12.61
C VAL A 75 8.70 11.40 12.58
N GLY A 76 8.01 12.52 12.36
CA GLY A 76 8.63 13.84 12.27
C GLY A 76 9.72 13.94 11.18
N SER A 77 10.45 15.04 11.17
CA SER A 77 11.54 15.30 10.21
C SER A 77 12.79 14.44 10.45
N GLU A 78 13.07 14.10 11.70
CA GLU A 78 14.31 13.39 12.07
C GLU A 78 14.38 11.97 11.48
N ALA A 79 13.25 11.26 11.40
CA ALA A 79 13.20 9.94 10.78
C ALA A 79 13.57 9.98 9.29
N PHE A 80 13.15 11.03 8.57
CA PHE A 80 13.52 11.22 7.17
C PHE A 80 15.00 11.52 7.01
N ARG A 81 15.53 12.43 7.83
CA ARG A 81 16.96 12.76 7.82
C ARG A 81 17.82 11.53 8.09
N LYS A 82 17.44 10.71 9.07
CA LYS A 82 18.15 9.47 9.40
C LYS A 82 18.13 8.45 8.28
N ARG A 83 16.98 8.26 7.61
CA ARG A 83 16.81 7.22 6.58
C ARG A 83 17.32 7.64 5.21
N TYR A 84 16.98 8.85 4.78
CA TYR A 84 17.24 9.34 3.42
C TYR A 84 18.41 10.33 3.35
N LYS A 85 18.95 10.78 4.49
CA LYS A 85 20.08 11.74 4.57
C LYS A 85 19.79 13.08 3.89
N ILE A 86 18.52 13.47 3.82
CA ILE A 86 18.06 14.70 3.19
C ILE A 86 17.45 15.59 4.28
N ASP A 87 17.70 16.88 4.18
CA ASP A 87 17.04 17.87 5.03
C ASP A 87 15.68 18.20 4.43
N VAL A 88 14.63 18.08 5.24
CA VAL A 88 13.25 18.27 4.77
C VAL A 88 12.78 19.61 5.28
N ASP A 89 12.64 20.58 4.37
CA ASP A 89 12.04 21.86 4.72
C ASP A 89 10.58 21.63 5.13
N SER A 90 10.17 22.21 6.26
CA SER A 90 9.13 21.64 7.13
C SER A 90 7.72 21.63 6.52
N ASP A 91 7.50 22.32 5.39
CA ASP A 91 6.16 22.73 4.98
C ASP A 91 5.68 22.23 3.62
N CYS A 92 6.48 21.54 2.80
CA CYS A 92 5.98 21.10 1.49
C CYS A 92 6.54 19.77 0.94
N GLY A 93 5.71 18.72 1.02
CA GLY A 93 5.98 17.44 0.34
C GLY A 93 6.16 17.55 -1.18
N LYS A 94 5.57 18.58 -1.84
CA LYS A 94 5.76 18.84 -3.28
C LYS A 94 7.20 19.26 -3.61
N LEU A 95 7.81 20.08 -2.76
CA LEU A 95 9.21 20.48 -2.93
C LEU A 95 10.13 19.26 -2.80
N TYR A 96 9.86 18.40 -1.80
CA TYR A 96 10.63 17.15 -1.61
C TYR A 96 10.62 16.24 -2.83
N VAL A 97 9.43 15.99 -3.42
CA VAL A 97 9.31 15.16 -4.62
C VAL A 97 9.93 15.86 -5.83
N SER A 98 9.73 17.17 -6.02
CA SER A 98 10.29 17.89 -7.16
C SER A 98 11.83 17.93 -7.18
N ILE A 99 12.47 18.08 -6.01
CA ILE A 99 13.92 18.07 -5.88
C ILE A 99 14.46 16.68 -6.22
N ASN A 100 13.92 15.61 -5.61
CA ASN A 100 14.46 14.27 -5.77
C ASN A 100 14.06 13.56 -7.08
N CYS A 101 12.88 13.86 -7.63
CA CYS A 101 12.44 13.31 -8.91
C CYS A 101 13.24 13.91 -10.09
N SER A 102 13.75 15.14 -9.94
CA SER A 102 14.64 15.75 -10.93
C SER A 102 16.02 15.08 -11.01
N TYR A 103 16.47 14.40 -9.95
CA TYR A 103 17.73 13.63 -9.92
C TYR A 103 17.59 12.17 -10.37
N LEU A 104 16.37 11.71 -10.67
CA LEU A 104 16.08 10.35 -11.15
C LEU A 104 15.75 10.30 -12.65
N LYS A 105 16.00 11.40 -13.38
CA LYS A 105 16.01 11.44 -14.85
C LYS A 105 17.43 11.54 -15.39
#